data_AF-A0A0F9RG35-F1
#
_entry.id   AF-A0A0F9RG35-F1
#
_cell.length_a   1.000
_cell.length_b   1.000
_cell.length_c   1.000
_cell.angle_alpha   90.00
_cell.angle_beta   90.00
_cell.angle_gamma   90.00
#
_symmetry.space_group_name_H-M   'P 1'
#
loop_
_entity.id
_entity.type
_entity.pdbx_description
1 polymer ?
#
loop_
_entity_poly.entity_id
_entity_poly.type
_entity_poly.pdbx_seq_one_letter_code
_entity_poly.pdbx_strand_id
1 'polypeptide(L)'
;MSIETSSDIETVEGSITPTEGIAQSLINYYADGGKKARYLSYLVAGFSTMESVTLAKVHLKSVKRWREEGDGFCELEKKALGDLRRELSNQLIDIEFTRNFRLVLAKDFQILFKDAQEKTLTEKEQEYLLVIRKFYTPEQLTRIRQLVSGKDNSGEAFDFTKTVLTIRLEREEKSIR
;
A
#
# COMPACT_ATOMS: atom_id res chain seq x y z
N MET A 1 -43.77 -6.05 35.50
CA MET A 1 -43.53 -5.34 34.22
C MET A 1 -42.04 -5.17 34.11
N SER A 2 -41.37 -6.22 33.63
CA SER A 2 -39.92 -6.29 33.51
C SER A 2 -39.55 -5.77 32.13
N ILE A 3 -38.79 -4.69 32.07
CA ILE A 3 -38.14 -4.24 30.85
C ILE A 3 -36.67 -4.54 31.04
N GLU A 4 -36.25 -5.66 30.48
CA GLU A 4 -34.86 -5.95 30.16
C GLU A 4 -34.47 -5.02 29.01
N THR A 5 -33.49 -4.16 29.23
CA THR A 5 -32.70 -3.58 28.13
C THR A 5 -31.26 -4.00 28.34
N SER A 6 -30.93 -5.11 27.67
CA SER A 6 -29.58 -5.63 27.51
C SER A 6 -28.66 -4.53 27.00
N SER A 7 -27.58 -4.28 27.74
CA SER A 7 -26.49 -3.41 27.31
C SER A 7 -25.32 -4.29 26.90
N ASP A 8 -25.52 -5.05 25.84
CA ASP A 8 -24.44 -5.78 25.18
C ASP A 8 -23.69 -4.81 24.26
N ILE A 9 -22.82 -4.01 24.88
CA ILE A 9 -21.72 -3.37 24.15
C ILE A 9 -20.72 -4.48 23.87
N GLU A 10 -20.89 -5.15 22.73
CA GLU A 10 -19.92 -6.10 22.22
C GLU A 10 -18.56 -5.39 22.11
N THR A 11 -17.61 -5.87 22.91
CA THR A 11 -16.19 -5.58 22.78
C THR A 11 -15.69 -6.15 21.47
N VAL A 12 -15.83 -5.39 20.39
CA VAL A 12 -15.07 -5.64 19.16
C VAL A 12 -13.61 -5.29 19.48
N GLU A 13 -12.83 -6.30 19.86
CA GLU A 13 -11.38 -6.21 19.87
C GLU A 13 -10.96 -5.82 18.45
N GLY A 14 -10.52 -4.56 18.34
CA GLY A 14 -10.36 -3.86 17.08
C GLY A 14 -9.36 -4.56 16.18
N SER A 15 -9.86 -5.19 15.12
CA SER A 15 -9.02 -5.55 13.98
C SER A 15 -8.42 -4.26 13.43
N ILE A 16 -7.10 -4.16 13.49
CA ILE A 16 -6.36 -3.02 12.93
C ILE A 16 -6.66 -3.05 11.42
N THR A 17 -7.28 -1.99 10.92
CA THR A 17 -7.53 -1.87 9.48
C THR A 17 -6.18 -1.78 8.74
N PRO A 18 -6.08 -2.22 7.48
CA PRO A 18 -4.82 -2.13 6.73
C PRO A 18 -4.23 -0.71 6.71
N THR A 19 -5.11 0.31 6.63
CA THR A 19 -4.74 1.73 6.69
C THR A 19 -4.18 2.11 8.05
N GLU A 20 -4.79 1.66 9.15
CA GLU A 20 -4.27 1.89 10.51
C GLU A 20 -2.93 1.19 10.73
N GLY A 21 -2.73 -0.02 10.17
CA GLY A 21 -1.47 -0.74 10.28
C GLY A 21 -0.31 -0.03 9.59
N ILE A 22 -0.54 0.54 8.40
CA ILE A 22 0.45 1.35 7.69
C ILE A 22 0.66 2.69 8.40
N ALA A 23 -0.41 3.33 8.88
CA ALA A 23 -0.31 4.57 9.64
C ALA A 23 0.49 4.38 10.95
N GLN A 24 0.32 3.25 11.63
CA GLN A 24 1.07 2.90 12.84
C GLN A 24 2.54 2.60 12.54
N SER A 25 2.85 1.89 11.46
CA SER A 25 4.25 1.61 11.08
C SER A 25 5.04 2.87 10.70
N LEU A 26 4.35 3.92 10.24
CA LEU A 26 4.95 5.24 9.97
C LEU A 26 5.32 6.02 11.24
N ILE A 27 4.68 5.72 12.37
CA ILE A 27 4.93 6.40 13.65
C ILE A 27 5.89 5.56 14.49
N ASN A 28 7.17 5.57 14.12
CA ASN A 28 8.25 4.82 14.79
C ASN A 28 8.41 5.14 16.30
N TYR A 29 7.78 6.21 16.79
CA TYR A 29 7.98 6.72 18.15
C TYR A 29 7.08 6.07 19.22
N TYR A 30 6.02 5.35 18.82
CA TYR A 30 5.09 4.71 19.78
C TYR A 30 4.69 3.29 19.35
N ALA A 31 5.71 2.44 19.16
CA ALA A 31 5.54 1.02 18.81
C ALA A 31 4.69 0.22 19.83
N ASP A 32 4.58 0.71 21.07
CA ASP A 32 3.79 0.08 22.15
C ASP A 32 2.27 0.13 21.94
N GLY A 33 1.76 0.71 20.84
CA GLY A 33 0.34 0.67 20.50
C GLY A 33 -0.60 1.36 21.50
N GLY A 34 -0.04 2.24 22.35
CA GLY A 34 -0.78 2.95 23.40
C GLY A 34 -1.81 3.96 22.88
N LYS A 35 -2.57 4.56 23.79
CA LYS A 35 -3.63 5.55 23.46
C LYS A 35 -3.11 6.75 22.65
N LYS A 36 -1.86 7.19 22.90
CA LYS A 36 -1.17 8.24 22.10
C LYS A 36 -0.95 7.79 20.65
N ALA A 37 -0.47 6.57 20.44
CA ALA A 37 -0.22 6.00 19.12
C ALA A 37 -1.50 5.88 18.30
N ARG A 38 -2.58 5.35 18.90
CA ARG A 38 -3.89 5.23 18.24
C ARG A 38 -4.45 6.57 17.82
N TYR A 39 -4.36 7.57 18.69
CA TYR A 39 -4.78 8.93 18.34
C TYR A 39 -3.98 9.49 17.14
N LEU A 40 -2.66 9.35 17.16
CA LEU A 40 -1.81 9.81 16.06
C LEU A 40 -2.07 9.03 14.76
N SER A 41 -2.33 7.72 14.81
CA SER A 41 -2.63 6.94 13.60
C SER A 41 -3.93 7.40 12.92
N TYR A 42 -4.95 7.80 13.68
CA TYR A 42 -6.17 8.39 13.11
C TYR A 42 -5.90 9.77 12.47
N LEU A 43 -5.03 10.58 13.08
CA LEU A 43 -4.63 11.84 12.44
C LEU A 43 -3.89 11.62 11.13
N VAL A 44 -2.96 10.65 11.09
CA VAL A 44 -2.23 10.29 9.86
C VAL A 44 -3.19 9.74 8.80
N ALA A 45 -4.19 8.95 9.20
CA ALA A 45 -5.27 8.47 8.34
C ALA A 45 -6.21 9.59 7.83
N GLY A 46 -6.06 10.82 8.35
CA GLY A 46 -6.68 12.01 7.81
C GLY A 46 -7.94 12.49 8.53
N PHE A 47 -8.28 11.87 9.66
CA PHE A 47 -9.36 12.32 10.53
C PHE A 47 -9.01 13.65 11.22
N SER A 48 -10.03 14.43 11.56
CA SER A 48 -9.85 15.62 12.39
C SER A 48 -9.43 15.24 13.82
N THR A 49 -8.93 16.22 14.58
CA THR A 49 -8.61 16.07 16.00
C THR A 49 -9.78 15.49 16.81
N MET A 50 -11.00 15.97 16.57
CA MET A 50 -12.19 15.56 17.33
C MET A 50 -12.62 14.13 16.98
N GLU A 51 -12.59 13.77 15.70
CA GLU A 51 -12.86 12.40 15.25
C GLU A 51 -11.80 11.43 15.80
N SER A 52 -10.52 11.82 15.73
CA SER A 52 -9.40 11.02 16.24
C SER A 52 -9.49 10.78 17.75
N VAL A 53 -9.89 11.78 18.53
CA VAL A 53 -10.16 11.64 19.98
C VAL A 53 -11.27 10.62 20.24
N THR A 54 -12.33 10.68 19.44
CA THR A 54 -13.50 9.80 19.56
C THR A 54 -13.15 8.37 19.20
N LEU A 55 -12.47 8.16 18.07
CA LEU A 55 -12.06 6.85 17.56
C LEU A 55 -11.00 6.19 18.45
N ALA A 56 -10.04 6.96 18.95
CA ALA A 56 -9.04 6.45 19.90
C ALA A 56 -9.58 6.22 21.31
N LYS A 57 -10.86 6.57 21.58
CA LYS A 57 -11.51 6.46 22.89
C LYS A 57 -10.72 7.19 23.99
N VAL A 58 -10.23 8.39 23.68
CA VAL A 58 -9.51 9.26 24.61
C VAL A 58 -10.33 10.51 24.91
N HIS A 59 -10.04 11.17 26.04
CA HIS A 59 -10.69 12.45 26.34
C HIS A 59 -9.83 13.60 25.82
N LEU A 60 -10.44 14.68 25.34
CA LEU A 60 -9.72 15.88 24.89
C LEU A 60 -8.79 16.47 25.97
N LYS A 61 -9.13 16.31 27.25
CA LYS A 61 -8.28 16.72 28.37
C LYS A 61 -6.95 15.96 28.39
N SER A 62 -6.96 14.68 28.05
CA SER A 62 -5.75 13.86 27.95
C SER A 62 -4.84 14.35 26.82
N VAL A 63 -5.40 14.72 25.67
CA VAL A 63 -4.61 15.27 24.55
C VAL A 63 -3.99 16.61 24.91
N LYS A 64 -4.72 17.50 25.59
CA LYS A 64 -4.16 18.77 26.09
C LYS A 64 -2.98 18.52 27.04
N ARG A 65 -3.16 17.60 27.99
CA ARG A 65 -2.10 17.18 28.90
C ARG A 65 -0.87 16.64 28.16
N TRP A 66 -1.04 15.81 27.12
CA TRP A 66 0.08 15.30 26.32
C TRP A 66 0.84 16.40 25.57
N ARG A 67 0.16 17.48 25.16
CA ARG A 67 0.81 18.66 24.55
C ARG A 67 1.60 19.47 25.58
N GLU A 68 1.12 19.52 26.81
CA GLU A 68 1.75 20.25 27.93
C GLU A 68 2.93 19.50 28.55
N GLU A 69 2.90 18.17 28.57
CA GLU A 69 3.96 17.31 29.14
C GLU A 69 5.32 17.42 28.41
N GLY A 70 5.39 18.09 27.25
CA GLY A 70 6.66 18.45 26.59
C GLY A 70 7.41 17.28 25.94
N ASP A 71 6.83 16.08 25.91
CA ASP A 71 7.39 14.81 25.44
C ASP A 71 7.50 14.70 23.90
N GLY A 72 7.75 15.81 23.19
CA GLY A 72 7.80 15.85 21.71
C GLY A 72 6.46 15.57 21.00
N PHE A 73 5.37 15.36 21.75
CA PHE A 73 4.06 15.00 21.22
C PHE A 73 3.49 16.06 20.26
N CYS A 74 3.70 17.36 20.55
CA CYS A 74 3.22 18.43 19.69
C CYS A 74 3.92 18.44 18.31
N GLU A 75 5.21 18.10 18.26
CA GLU A 75 5.94 17.99 16.99
C GLU A 75 5.46 16.78 16.19
N LEU A 76 5.25 15.65 16.86
CA LEU A 76 4.70 14.45 16.23
C LEU A 76 3.29 14.68 15.70
N GLU A 77 2.44 15.40 16.44
CA GLU A 77 1.09 15.77 16.00
C GLU A 77 1.13 16.67 14.76
N LYS A 78 2.05 17.63 14.70
CA LYS A 78 2.26 18.46 13.49
C LYS A 78 2.76 17.63 12.31
N LYS A 79 3.71 16.71 12.52
CA LYS A 79 4.19 15.78 11.49
C LYS A 79 3.08 14.84 11.02
N ALA A 80 2.22 14.37 11.93
CA ALA A 80 1.07 13.53 11.63
C ALA A 80 0.07 14.23 10.70
N LEU A 81 -0.21 15.51 10.94
CA LEU A 81 -1.12 16.31 10.12
C LEU A 81 -0.55 16.71 8.74
N GLY A 82 0.78 16.75 8.62
CA GLY A 82 1.48 17.17 7.40
C GLY A 82 2.15 16.00 6.68
N ASP A 83 3.43 15.81 6.94
CA ASP A 83 4.31 14.94 6.17
C ASP A 83 3.91 13.46 6.25
N LEU A 84 3.58 12.94 7.44
CA LEU A 84 3.22 11.53 7.60
C LEU A 84 1.90 11.19 6.92
N ARG A 85 0.93 12.11 6.92
CA ARG A 85 -0.32 11.93 6.19
C ARG A 85 -0.08 11.86 4.68
N ARG A 86 0.83 12.70 4.15
CA ARG A 86 1.22 12.65 2.73
C ARG A 86 1.94 11.33 2.40
N GLU A 87 2.85 10.91 3.26
CA GLU A 87 3.56 9.63 3.16
C GLU A 87 2.57 8.46 3.11
N LEU A 88 1.61 8.39 4.05
CA LEU A 88 0.57 7.36 4.07
C LEU A 88 -0.26 7.38 2.78
N SER A 89 -0.65 8.57 2.30
CA SER A 89 -1.42 8.70 1.06
C SER A 89 -0.67 8.14 -0.15
N ASN A 90 0.64 8.40 -0.25
CA ASN A 90 1.47 7.86 -1.32
C ASN A 90 1.57 6.34 -1.22
N GLN A 91 1.83 5.80 -0.02
CA GLN A 91 1.91 4.36 0.21
C GLN A 91 0.59 3.64 -0.10
N LEU A 92 -0.55 4.27 0.22
CA LEU A 92 -1.86 3.72 -0.10
C LEU A 92 -2.05 3.62 -1.62
N ILE A 93 -1.69 4.67 -2.36
CA ILE A 93 -1.74 4.68 -3.83
C ILE A 93 -0.85 3.56 -4.40
N ASP A 94 0.37 3.40 -3.87
CA ASP A 94 1.29 2.35 -4.33
C ASP A 94 0.73 0.94 -4.10
N ILE A 95 0.08 0.71 -2.95
CA ILE A 95 -0.56 -0.58 -2.63
C ILE A 95 -1.75 -0.84 -3.55
N GLU A 96 -2.63 0.14 -3.74
CA GLU A 96 -3.80 0.01 -4.60
C GLU A 96 -3.40 -0.20 -6.07
N PHE A 97 -2.42 0.58 -6.54
CA PHE A 97 -1.86 0.43 -7.87
C PHE A 97 -1.24 -0.96 -8.05
N THR A 98 -0.40 -1.41 -7.11
CA THR A 98 0.22 -2.74 -7.17
C THR A 98 -0.82 -3.85 -7.18
N ARG A 99 -1.87 -3.74 -6.36
CA ARG A 99 -2.99 -4.69 -6.35
C ARG A 99 -3.68 -4.75 -7.70
N ASN A 100 -4.05 -3.59 -8.26
CA ASN A 100 -4.72 -3.50 -9.55
C ASN A 100 -3.82 -4.04 -10.69
N PHE A 101 -2.53 -3.69 -10.65
CA PHE A 101 -1.54 -4.17 -11.61
C PHE A 101 -1.41 -5.70 -11.59
N ARG A 102 -1.44 -6.31 -10.39
CA ARG A 102 -1.39 -7.77 -10.24
C ARG A 102 -2.61 -8.46 -10.87
N LEU A 103 -3.80 -7.87 -10.75
CA LEU A 103 -5.01 -8.37 -11.39
C LEU A 103 -4.94 -8.29 -12.92
N VAL A 104 -4.42 -7.18 -13.44
CA VAL A 104 -4.18 -7.00 -14.87
C VAL A 104 -3.23 -8.06 -15.40
N LEU A 105 -2.08 -8.28 -14.75
CA LEU A 105 -1.12 -9.30 -15.16
C LEU A 105 -1.68 -10.73 -15.06
N ALA A 106 -2.49 -11.03 -14.04
CA ALA A 106 -3.14 -12.33 -13.93
C ALA A 106 -4.11 -12.60 -15.09
N LYS A 107 -4.89 -11.60 -15.47
CA LYS A 107 -5.79 -11.69 -16.62
C LYS A 107 -5.01 -11.81 -17.94
N ASP A 108 -3.96 -11.01 -18.10
CA ASP A 108 -3.07 -11.08 -19.26
C ASP A 108 -2.45 -12.47 -19.42
N PHE A 109 -1.93 -13.04 -18.33
CA PHE A 109 -1.41 -14.41 -18.30
C PHE A 109 -2.45 -15.44 -18.74
N GLN A 110 -3.70 -15.36 -18.27
CA GLN A 110 -4.75 -16.28 -18.67
C GLN A 110 -5.02 -16.24 -20.18
N ILE A 111 -5.05 -15.05 -20.76
CA ILE A 111 -5.31 -14.84 -22.19
C ILE A 111 -4.11 -15.36 -23.02
N LEU A 112 -2.89 -15.03 -22.61
CA LEU A 112 -1.68 -15.51 -23.30
C LEU A 112 -1.50 -17.02 -23.18
N PHE A 113 -1.84 -17.60 -22.03
CA PHE A 113 -1.78 -19.05 -21.84
C PHE A 113 -2.81 -19.77 -22.71
N LYS A 114 -4.01 -19.19 -22.88
CA LYS A 114 -5.02 -19.69 -23.81
C LYS A 114 -4.54 -19.63 -25.25
N ASP A 115 -3.94 -18.52 -25.67
CA ASP A 115 -3.37 -18.34 -27.01
C ASP A 115 -2.22 -19.33 -27.29
N ALA A 116 -1.32 -19.52 -26.31
CA ALA A 116 -0.21 -20.47 -26.39
C ALA A 116 -0.66 -21.94 -26.51
N GLN A 117 -1.91 -22.24 -26.11
CA GLN A 117 -2.54 -23.55 -26.31
C GLN A 117 -3.26 -23.67 -27.66
N GLU A 118 -3.02 -22.74 -28.60
CA GLU A 118 -3.64 -22.68 -29.93
C GLU A 118 -5.18 -22.60 -29.88
N LYS A 119 -5.75 -22.11 -28.76
CA LYS A 119 -7.19 -21.89 -28.64
C LYS A 119 -7.56 -20.55 -29.27
N THR A 120 -8.72 -20.50 -29.91
CA THR A 120 -9.24 -19.25 -30.48
C THR A 120 -9.49 -18.21 -29.39
N LEU A 121 -8.82 -17.08 -29.54
CA LEU A 121 -9.10 -15.88 -28.76
C LEU A 121 -10.40 -15.24 -29.24
N THR A 122 -11.19 -14.76 -28.30
CA THR A 122 -12.36 -13.93 -28.62
C THR A 122 -11.91 -12.53 -29.05
N GLU A 123 -12.72 -11.85 -29.86
CA GLU A 123 -12.45 -10.47 -30.31
C GLU A 123 -12.20 -9.52 -29.14
N LYS A 124 -12.93 -9.69 -28.03
CA LYS A 124 -12.75 -8.91 -26.80
C LYS A 124 -11.40 -9.15 -26.10
N GLU A 125 -10.89 -10.38 -26.15
CA GLU A 125 -9.57 -10.72 -25.59
C GLU A 125 -8.44 -10.15 -26.44
N GLN A 126 -8.60 -10.17 -27.78
CA GLN A 126 -7.66 -9.56 -28.70
C GLN A 126 -7.60 -8.04 -28.54
N GLU A 127 -8.77 -7.38 -28.46
CA GLU A 127 -8.84 -5.94 -28.20
C GLU A 127 -8.20 -5.57 -26.86
N TYR A 128 -8.47 -6.36 -25.81
CA TYR A 128 -7.84 -6.19 -24.49
C TYR A 128 -6.30 -6.27 -24.57
N LEU A 129 -5.74 -7.26 -25.28
CA LEU A 129 -4.29 -7.38 -25.46
C LEU A 129 -3.70 -6.17 -26.20
N LEU A 130 -4.37 -5.67 -27.24
CA LEU A 130 -3.93 -4.50 -28.00
C LEU A 130 -3.91 -3.22 -27.15
N VAL A 131 -4.84 -3.09 -26.21
CA VAL A 131 -4.90 -1.95 -25.29
C VAL A 131 -3.85 -2.09 -24.20
N ILE A 132 -3.82 -3.20 -23.46
CA ILE A 132 -3.03 -3.31 -22.24
C ILE A 132 -1.53 -3.44 -22.53
N ARG A 133 -1.11 -4.13 -23.61
CA ARG A 133 0.32 -4.27 -23.98
C ARG A 133 1.04 -2.94 -24.18
N LYS A 134 0.31 -1.85 -24.45
CA LYS A 134 0.87 -0.50 -24.60
C LYS A 134 1.30 0.13 -23.26
N PHE A 135 0.83 -0.41 -22.14
CA PHE A 135 0.98 0.18 -20.80
C PHE A 135 1.98 -0.55 -19.89
N TYR A 136 2.58 -1.66 -20.34
CA TYR A 136 3.63 -2.36 -19.60
C TYR A 136 4.88 -2.62 -20.45
N THR A 137 5.28 -1.67 -21.31
CA THR A 137 6.55 -1.80 -22.03
C THR A 137 7.73 -1.97 -21.05
N PRO A 138 8.83 -2.64 -21.43
CA PRO A 138 10.03 -2.79 -20.60
C PRO A 138 10.48 -1.47 -19.93
N GLU A 139 10.37 -0.37 -20.66
CA GLU A 139 10.67 0.97 -20.17
C GLU A 139 9.68 1.43 -19.10
N GLN A 140 8.37 1.23 -19.31
CA GLN A 140 7.34 1.57 -18.33
C GLN A 140 7.43 0.68 -17.08
N LEU A 141 7.75 -0.61 -17.23
CA LEU A 141 8.01 -1.52 -16.11
C LEU A 141 9.21 -1.08 -15.28
N THR A 142 10.26 -0.56 -15.94
CA THR A 142 11.43 -0.01 -15.25
C THR A 142 11.04 1.24 -14.43
N ARG A 143 10.25 2.14 -15.02
CA ARG A 143 9.74 3.33 -14.31
C ARG A 143 8.82 2.95 -13.16
N ILE A 144 7.92 1.98 -13.36
CA ILE A 144 7.02 1.47 -12.30
C ILE A 144 7.85 0.86 -11.16
N ARG A 145 8.87 0.07 -11.48
CA ARG A 145 9.78 -0.47 -10.45
C ARG A 145 10.51 0.65 -9.70
N GLN A 146 11.01 1.67 -10.39
CA GLN A 146 11.66 2.82 -9.75
C GLN A 146 10.70 3.60 -8.83
N LEU A 147 9.44 3.76 -9.23
CA LEU A 147 8.42 4.41 -8.42
C LEU A 147 8.04 3.58 -7.19
N VAL A 148 7.80 2.28 -7.35
CA VAL A 148 7.40 1.37 -6.27
C VAL A 148 8.54 1.06 -5.30
N SER A 149 9.81 1.12 -5.74
CA SER A 149 10.95 0.77 -4.88
C SER A 149 11.30 1.84 -3.85
N GLY A 150 10.78 3.07 -3.98
CA GLY A 150 10.80 4.13 -2.95
C GLY A 150 12.17 4.67 -2.49
N LYS A 151 13.24 3.88 -2.54
CA LYS A 151 14.62 4.22 -2.14
C LYS A 151 15.60 3.28 -2.86
N ASP A 152 16.25 3.80 -3.88
CA ASP A 152 17.71 4.00 -3.89
C ASP A 152 18.18 4.39 -5.29
N ASN A 153 18.86 5.53 -5.36
CA ASN A 153 19.78 5.90 -6.43
C ASN A 153 21.01 4.97 -6.44
N SER A 154 20.84 3.64 -6.31
CA SER A 154 21.84 2.72 -6.82
C SER A 154 21.62 2.70 -8.33
N GLY A 155 22.38 3.52 -9.05
CA GLY A 155 22.27 3.78 -10.49
C GLY A 155 22.51 2.59 -11.41
N GLU A 156 22.20 1.36 -11.00
CA GLU A 156 22.01 0.25 -11.92
C GLU A 156 20.56 0.26 -12.39
N ALA A 157 20.32 1.06 -13.42
CA ALA A 157 19.17 0.86 -14.29
C ALA A 157 19.16 -0.61 -14.75
N PHE A 158 18.02 -1.27 -14.62
CA PHE A 158 17.85 -2.64 -15.08
C PHE A 158 18.15 -2.73 -16.59
N ASP A 159 19.27 -3.33 -16.93
CA ASP A 159 19.74 -3.40 -18.31
C ASP A 159 19.05 -4.56 -19.04
N PHE A 160 17.95 -4.22 -19.72
CA PHE A 160 17.21 -5.17 -20.56
C PHE A 160 18.10 -5.79 -21.64
N THR A 161 19.11 -5.07 -22.12
CA THR A 161 20.08 -5.57 -23.09
C THR A 161 20.87 -6.74 -22.51
N LYS A 162 21.33 -6.59 -21.27
CA LYS A 162 22.03 -7.64 -20.54
C LYS A 162 21.12 -8.85 -20.33
N THR A 163 19.88 -8.64 -19.91
CA THR A 163 18.91 -9.73 -19.67
C THR A 163 18.53 -10.47 -20.95
N VAL A 164 18.31 -9.77 -22.07
CA VAL A 164 18.01 -10.38 -23.37
C VAL A 164 19.23 -11.14 -23.91
N LEU A 165 20.45 -10.64 -23.70
CA LEU A 165 21.68 -11.34 -24.04
C LEU A 165 21.84 -12.62 -23.22
N THR A 166 21.56 -12.59 -21.91
CA THR A 166 21.59 -13.79 -21.06
C THR A 166 20.58 -14.84 -21.53
N ILE A 167 19.34 -14.43 -21.84
CA ILE A 167 18.30 -15.34 -22.35
C ILE A 167 18.70 -15.94 -23.71
N ARG A 168 19.37 -15.16 -24.59
CA ARG A 168 19.90 -15.68 -25.86
C ARG A 168 21.03 -16.68 -25.65
N LEU A 169 21.99 -16.36 -24.79
CA LEU A 169 23.12 -17.24 -24.46
C LEU A 169 22.65 -18.56 -23.86
N GLU A 170 21.71 -18.54 -22.92
CA GLU A 170 21.11 -19.76 -22.34
C GLU A 170 20.36 -20.60 -23.37
N ARG A 171 19.87 -19.98 -24.46
CA ARG A 171 19.17 -20.67 -25.55
C ARG A 171 20.14 -21.32 -26.54
N GLU A 172 21.31 -20.72 -26.76
CA GLU A 172 22.39 -21.30 -27.58
C GLU A 172 23.06 -22.48 -26.87
N GLU A 173 23.30 -22.39 -25.56
CA GLU A 173 23.87 -23.51 -24.78
C GLU A 173 22.95 -24.75 -24.73
N LYS A 174 21.64 -24.54 -24.80
CA LYS A 174 20.64 -25.63 -24.90
C LYS A 174 20.49 -26.20 -26.33
N SER A 175 20.99 -25.51 -27.35
CA SER A 175 20.95 -25.97 -28.75
C SER A 175 22.20 -26.77 -29.14
N ILE A 176 23.25 -26.73 -28.33
CA ILE A 176 24.55 -27.37 -28.59
C ILE A 176 24.70 -28.68 -27.77
N ARG A 177 23.72 -29.01 -26.92
CA ARG A 177 23.56 -30.32 -26.25
C ARG A 177 22.45 -31.13 -26.89
#